data_AF-A0A3R5UXI6-F1
#
_entry.id   AF-A0A3R5UXI6-F1
#
_cell.length_a   1.000
_cell.length_b   1.000
_cell.length_c   1.000
_cell.angle_alpha   90.00
_cell.angle_beta   90.00
_cell.angle_gamma   90.00
#
_symmetry.space_group_name_H-M   'P 1'
#
loop_
_entity.id
_entity.type
_entity.pdbx_description
1 polymer ?
#
loop_
_entity_poly.entity_id
_entity_poly.type
_entity_poly.pdbx_seq_one_letter_code
_entity_poly.pdbx_strand_id
1 'polypeptide(L)' 'MIKTIINGKEAEIQKNSTLAEVIALYKLNPERVVAEVNGNVLTRDKYSDTLINNGDRVELINFVGGG' A
#
# COMPACT_ATOMS: atom_id res chain seq x y z
N MET A 1 13.15 -3.81 -9.74
CA MET A 1 12.65 -2.99 -8.63
C MET A 1 12.07 -1.70 -9.17
N ILE A 2 11.20 -1.04 -8.42
CA ILE A 2 10.64 0.29 -8.71
C ILE A 2 10.78 1.18 -7.46
N LYS A 3 10.94 2.49 -7.66
CA LYS A 3 10.99 3.47 -6.58
C LYS A 3 9.61 4.07 -6.37
N THR A 4 9.15 4.13 -5.13
CA THR A 4 7.82 4.62 -4.75
C THR A 4 7.93 5.42 -3.45
N ILE A 5 6.87 6.10 -3.06
CA ILE A 5 6.76 6.73 -1.74
C ILE A 5 5.68 5.97 -0.97
N ILE A 6 6.03 5.38 0.16
CA ILE A 6 5.09 4.65 1.02
C ILE A 6 5.09 5.30 2.40
N ASN A 7 3.92 5.75 2.87
CA ASN A 7 3.76 6.46 4.14
C ASN A 7 4.74 7.64 4.26
N GLY A 8 4.82 8.45 3.19
CA GLY A 8 5.74 9.58 3.09
C GLY A 8 7.24 9.25 3.01
N LYS A 9 7.67 7.99 2.91
CA LYS A 9 9.08 7.58 2.81
C LYS A 9 9.40 6.94 1.47
N GLU A 10 10.57 7.24 0.91
CA GLU A 10 11.06 6.54 -0.27
C GLU A 10 11.24 5.04 0.03
N ALA A 11 10.72 4.21 -0.86
CA ALA A 11 10.80 2.76 -0.78
C ALA A 11 11.10 2.16 -2.15
N GLU A 12 11.89 1.09 -2.17
CA GLU A 12 12.17 0.32 -3.37
C GLU A 12 11.52 -1.06 -3.23
N ILE A 13 10.57 -1.36 -4.11
CA ILE A 13 9.78 -2.61 -4.08
C ILE A 13 9.94 -3.39 -5.40
N GLN A 14 9.51 -4.65 -5.42
CA GLN A 14 9.57 -5.45 -6.65
C GLN A 14 8.67 -4.85 -7.74
N LYS A 15 9.08 -5.05 -9.00
CA LYS A 15 8.24 -4.65 -10.12
C LYS A 15 7.01 -5.57 -10.16
N ASN A 16 5.86 -5.03 -10.58
CA ASN A 16 4.58 -5.74 -10.62
C ASN A 16 4.06 -6.16 -9.24
N SER A 17 4.54 -5.53 -8.15
CA SER A 17 3.95 -5.73 -6.84
C SER A 17 2.54 -5.14 -6.80
N THR A 18 1.61 -5.92 -6.30
CA THR A 18 0.24 -5.50 -6.00
C THR A 18 0.20 -4.72 -4.68
N LEU A 19 -0.86 -3.94 -4.47
CA LEU A 19 -1.08 -3.25 -3.22
C LEU A 19 -1.20 -4.25 -2.05
N ALA A 20 -1.81 -5.43 -2.26
CA ALA A 20 -1.86 -6.49 -1.26
C ALA A 20 -0.46 -6.98 -0.84
N GLU A 21 0.45 -7.18 -1.80
CA GLU A 21 1.84 -7.56 -1.52
C GLU A 21 2.60 -6.45 -0.78
N VAL A 22 2.34 -5.18 -1.11
CA VAL A 22 2.92 -4.04 -0.39
C VAL A 22 2.40 -4.00 1.06
N ILE A 23 1.10 -4.20 1.30
CA ILE A 23 0.53 -4.28 2.65
C ILE A 23 1.20 -5.42 3.45
N ALA A 24 1.39 -6.58 2.83
CA ALA A 24 2.05 -7.73 3.44
C ALA A 24 3.55 -7.48 3.72
N LEU A 25 4.26 -6.79 2.82
CA LEU A 25 5.67 -6.40 2.99
C LEU A 25 5.86 -5.54 4.25
N TYR A 26 4.91 -4.66 4.55
CA TYR A 26 4.90 -3.83 5.75
C TYR A 26 4.33 -4.54 6.99
N LYS A 27 4.05 -5.85 6.89
CA LYS A 27 3.51 -6.70 7.96
C LYS A 27 2.20 -6.18 8.56
N LEU A 28 1.38 -5.54 7.73
CA LEU A 28 0.09 -5.01 8.15
C LEU A 28 -1.03 -6.00 7.83
N ASN A 29 -2.10 -5.95 8.63
CA ASN A 29 -3.30 -6.73 8.37
C ASN A 29 -4.20 -5.95 7.37
N PRO A 30 -4.48 -6.48 6.17
CA PRO A 30 -5.35 -5.80 5.19
C PRO A 30 -6.76 -5.53 5.71
N GLU A 31 -7.25 -6.30 6.68
CA GLU A 31 -8.54 -6.05 7.33
C GLU A 31 -8.53 -4.80 8.22
N ARG A 32 -7.36 -4.34 8.66
CA ARG A 32 -7.20 -3.18 9.55
C ARG A 32 -6.53 -1.98 8.89
N VAL A 33 -6.29 -2.06 7.58
CA VAL A 33 -5.65 -1.00 6.79
C VAL A 33 -6.62 -0.39 5.80
N VAL A 34 -6.67 0.93 5.80
CA VAL A 34 -7.14 1.72 4.66
C VAL A 34 -5.94 2.09 3.82
N ALA A 35 -6.01 1.78 2.53
CA ALA A 35 -4.96 2.07 1.58
C ALA A 35 -5.40 3.13 0.57
N GLU A 36 -4.52 4.09 0.31
CA GLU A 36 -4.67 5.12 -0.71
C GLU A 36 -3.52 5.02 -1.69
N VAL A 37 -3.80 5.14 -2.99
CA VAL A 37 -2.80 5.22 -4.05
C VAL A 37 -3.01 6.50 -4.84
N ASN A 38 -2.01 7.38 -4.84
CA ASN A 38 -2.02 8.68 -5.52
C ASN A 38 -3.26 9.54 -5.21
N GLY A 39 -3.68 9.62 -3.94
CA GLY A 39 -4.88 10.37 -3.55
C GLY A 39 -6.19 9.60 -3.66
N ASN A 40 -6.18 8.38 -4.20
CA ASN A 40 -7.39 7.57 -4.36
C ASN A 40 -7.45 6.46 -3.32
N VAL A 41 -8.42 6.56 -2.41
CA VAL A 41 -8.69 5.48 -1.44
C VAL A 41 -9.25 4.27 -2.17
N LEU A 42 -8.62 3.11 -1.98
CA LEU A 42 -9.01 1.86 -2.62
C LEU A 42 -9.80 0.98 -1.65
N THR A 43 -10.78 0.29 -2.19
CA THR A 43 -11.52 -0.75 -1.48
C THR A 43 -10.71 -2.05 -1.47
N ARG A 44 -10.90 -2.89 -0.44
CA ARG A 44 -10.06 -4.08 -0.21
C ARG A 44 -10.08 -5.08 -1.36
N ASP A 45 -11.21 -5.22 -2.05
CA ASP A 45 -11.37 -6.06 -3.24
C ASP A 45 -10.39 -5.67 -4.35
N LYS A 46 -9.93 -4.41 -4.40
CA LYS A 46 -8.97 -3.93 -5.40
C LYS A 46 -7.52 -4.16 -5.01
N TYR A 47 -7.21 -4.54 -3.78
CA TYR A 47 -5.82 -4.60 -3.30
C TYR A 47 -4.98 -5.62 -4.09
N SER A 48 -5.57 -6.76 -4.45
CA SER A 48 -4.88 -7.83 -5.20
C SER A 48 -4.72 -7.50 -6.69
N ASP A 49 -5.55 -6.61 -7.24
CA ASP A 49 -5.56 -6.27 -8.66
C ASP A 49 -4.83 -4.94 -8.96
N THR A 50 -4.58 -4.13 -7.93
CA THR A 50 -3.91 -2.84 -8.08
C THR A 50 -2.41 -3.03 -8.08
N LEU A 51 -1.78 -2.90 -9.25
CA LEU A 51 -0.32 -2.86 -9.39
C LEU A 51 0.23 -1.49 -8.97
N ILE A 52 1.27 -1.49 -8.15
CA ILE A 52 2.02 -0.29 -7.79
C ILE A 52 3.07 -0.03 -8.87
N ASN A 53 3.09 1.19 -9.39
CA ASN A 53 3.99 1.63 -10.44
C ASN A 53 5.12 2.51 -9.89
N ASN A 54 6.16 2.66 -10.69
CA ASN A 54 7.28 3.51 -10.33
C ASN A 54 6.83 4.97 -10.19
N GLY A 55 7.13 5.58 -9.05
CA GLY A 55 6.76 6.95 -8.69
C GLY A 55 5.44 7.08 -7.94
N ASP A 56 4.68 5.99 -7.78
CA ASP A 56 3.41 6.03 -7.04
C ASP A 56 3.61 6.40 -5.57
N ARG A 57 2.60 7.08 -5.03
CA ARG A 57 2.48 7.40 -3.61
C ARG A 57 1.42 6.49 -2.99
N VAL A 58 1.80 5.75 -1.95
CA VAL A 58 0.94 4.82 -1.23
C VAL A 58 0.85 5.23 0.23
N GLU A 59 -0.34 5.47 0.73
CA GLU A 59 -0.58 5.72 2.15
C GLU A 59 -1.35 4.52 2.74
N LEU A 60 -0.76 3.88 3.76
CA LEU A 60 -1.29 2.73 4.47
C LEU A 60 -1.62 3.15 5.90
N ILE A 61 -2.89 3.46 6.12
CA ILE A 61 -3.39 3.92 7.42
C ILE A 61 -3.91 2.70 8.19
N ASN A 62 -3.14 2.26 9.18
CA ASN A 62 -3.52 1.16 10.06
C ASN A 62 -4.27 1.68 11.29
N PHE A 63 -5.47 1.15 11.54
CA PHE A 63 -6.21 1.48 12.75
C PHE A 63 -5.64 0.69 13.93
N VAL A 64 -4.91 1.37 14.81
CA VAL A 64 -4.61 0.86 16.15
C VAL A 64 -5.88 1.05 16.98
N GLY A 65 -6.60 -0.03 17.26
CA GLY A 65 -7.82 0.03 18.07
C GLY A 65 -7.51 0.64 19.43
N GLY A 66 -8.14 1.78 19.74
CA GLY A 66 -8.10 2.39 21.06
C GLY A 66 -8.97 1.59 22.01
N GLY A 67 -8.30 0.96 22.98
CA GLY A 67 -8.85 0.53 24.26
C GLY A 67 -7.94 1.08 25.34
#